data_AF-A0A7V4XD49-F1
#
_entry.id   AF-A0A7V4XD49-F1
#
_cell.length_a   1.000
_cell.length_b   1.000
_cell.length_c   1.000
_cell.angle_alpha   90.00
_cell.angle_beta   90.00
_cell.angle_gamma   90.00
#
_symmetry.space_group_name_H-M   'P 1'
#
loop_
_entity.id
_entity.type
_entity.pdbx_description
1 polymer ?
#
loop_
_entity_poly.entity_id
_entity_poly.type
_entity_poly.pdbx_seq_one_letter_code
_entity_poly.pdbx_strand_id
1 'polypeptide(L)'
;MTLVETVLAMVIMCMIGAGLVTTLVQSLRGWSSGAGDEAANSAATIAVQKLAYDIRDARKATAANNQLTVTFPLKVTDSITNETVYDPVANDPVTRTYYVNASGNLVRVVNGVTTVLAKNLSPTQCILTGSNGIADVIMVSVRQVGMKSCTQQAKARISLRNFQ
;
A
#
# COMPACT_ATOMS: atom_id res chain seq x y z
N MET A 1 -49.05 34.42 24.26
CA MET A 1 -48.56 33.61 23.13
C MET A 1 -49.76 33.08 22.39
N THR A 2 -49.98 33.49 21.15
CA THR A 2 -51.13 33.09 20.34
C THR A 2 -50.87 31.74 19.65
N LEU A 3 -51.94 31.04 19.27
CA LEU A 3 -51.85 29.76 18.55
C LEU A 3 -51.13 29.88 17.19
N VAL A 4 -51.16 31.07 16.59
CA VAL A 4 -50.41 31.35 15.35
C VAL A 4 -48.91 31.43 15.63
N GLU A 5 -48.51 32.06 16.72
CA GLU A 5 -47.10 32.16 17.14
C GLU A 5 -46.51 30.78 17.48
N THR A 6 -47.25 29.91 18.17
CA THR A 6 -46.78 28.53 18.46
C THR A 6 -46.55 27.73 17.19
N VAL A 7 -47.48 27.80 16.23
CA VAL A 7 -47.38 27.08 14.96
C VAL A 7 -46.20 27.60 14.12
N LEU A 8 -46.03 28.92 14.02
CA LEU A 8 -44.88 29.52 13.35
C LEU A 8 -43.55 29.11 13.99
N ALA A 9 -43.47 29.12 15.33
CA ALA A 9 -42.28 28.69 16.05
C ALA A 9 -41.95 27.21 15.79
N MET A 10 -42.96 26.33 15.75
CA MET A 10 -42.78 24.91 15.42
C MET A 10 -42.24 24.72 14.00
N VAL A 11 -42.83 25.40 13.01
CA VAL A 11 -42.38 25.30 11.60
C VAL A 11 -40.94 25.79 11.44
N ILE A 12 -40.57 26.91 12.07
CA ILE A 12 -39.20 27.42 12.06
C ILE A 12 -38.24 26.43 12.71
N MET A 13 -38.59 25.87 13.88
CA MET A 13 -37.78 24.85 14.55
C MET A 13 -37.61 23.58 13.71
N CYS A 14 -38.65 23.14 13.00
CA CYS A 14 -38.57 22.02 12.08
C CYS A 14 -37.61 22.29 10.91
N MET A 15 -37.65 23.49 10.31
CA MET A 15 -36.74 23.86 9.22
C MET A 15 -35.29 23.95 9.69
N ILE A 16 -35.04 24.56 10.85
CA ILE A 16 -33.70 24.63 11.46
C ILE A 16 -33.22 23.21 11.78
N GLY A 17 -34.05 22.39 12.41
CA GLY A 17 -33.72 21.00 12.74
C GLY A 17 -33.36 20.17 11.51
N ALA A 18 -34.16 20.25 10.45
CA ALA A 18 -33.87 19.56 9.19
C ALA A 18 -32.58 20.06 8.53
N GLY A 19 -32.33 21.37 8.56
CA GLY A 19 -31.09 21.98 8.07
C GLY A 19 -29.85 21.49 8.82
N LEU A 20 -29.93 21.39 10.16
CA LEU A 20 -28.83 20.91 10.98
C LEU A 20 -28.54 19.42 10.74
N VAL A 21 -29.58 18.58 10.67
CA VAL A 21 -29.42 17.14 10.42
C VAL A 21 -28.84 16.88 9.03
N THR A 22 -29.30 17.59 8.01
CA THR A 22 -28.76 17.44 6.64
C THR A 22 -27.30 17.84 6.55
N THR A 23 -26.91 18.96 7.18
CA THR A 23 -25.52 19.40 7.26
C THR A 23 -24.66 18.38 8.00
N LEU A 24 -25.13 17.85 9.12
CA LEU A 24 -24.42 16.82 9.88
C LEU A 24 -24.20 15.55 9.04
N VAL A 25 -25.23 15.06 8.35
CA VAL A 25 -25.14 13.87 7.50
C VAL A 25 -24.14 14.09 6.36
N GLN A 26 -24.13 15.27 5.74
CA GLN A 26 -23.17 15.61 4.69
C GLN A 26 -21.73 15.65 5.23
N SER A 27 -21.52 16.28 6.38
CA SER A 27 -20.21 16.33 7.04
C SER A 27 -19.69 14.95 7.41
N LEU A 28 -20.55 14.08 7.95
CA LEU A 28 -20.18 12.70 8.28
C LEU A 28 -19.84 11.88 7.04
N ARG A 29 -20.62 12.02 5.96
CA ARG A 29 -20.32 11.34 4.68
C ARG A 29 -19.01 11.83 4.09
N GLY A 30 -18.77 13.14 4.10
CA GLY A 30 -17.53 13.76 3.63
C GLY A 30 -16.32 13.28 4.42
N TRP A 31 -16.39 13.36 5.75
CA TRP A 31 -15.35 12.86 6.65
C TRP A 31 -15.05 11.37 6.42
N SER A 32 -16.10 10.55 6.34
CA SER A 32 -15.96 9.12 6.14
C SER A 32 -15.27 8.79 4.81
N SER A 33 -15.65 9.48 3.72
CA SER A 33 -14.99 9.31 2.43
C SER A 33 -13.52 9.76 2.46
N GLY A 34 -13.23 10.90 3.09
CA GLY A 34 -11.86 11.41 3.19
C GLY A 34 -10.95 10.48 4.01
N ALA A 35 -11.46 9.97 5.13
CA ALA A 35 -10.73 8.98 5.94
C ALA A 35 -10.45 7.68 5.16
N GLY A 36 -11.40 7.24 4.33
CA GLY A 36 -11.22 6.08 3.45
C GLY A 36 -10.14 6.28 2.40
N ASP A 37 -10.15 7.44 1.74
CA ASP A 37 -9.15 7.82 0.74
C ASP A 37 -7.75 7.93 1.35
N GLU A 38 -7.60 8.58 2.51
CA GLU A 38 -6.31 8.71 3.18
C GLU A 38 -5.76 7.35 3.63
N ALA A 39 -6.62 6.48 4.17
CA ALA A 39 -6.22 5.13 4.57
C ALA A 39 -5.79 4.26 3.37
N ALA A 40 -6.50 4.36 2.23
CA ALA A 40 -6.14 3.65 1.00
C ALA A 40 -4.81 4.16 0.42
N ASN A 41 -4.64 5.48 0.36
CA ASN A 41 -3.41 6.11 -0.15
C ASN A 41 -2.20 5.74 0.72
N SER A 42 -2.37 5.80 2.05
CA SER A 42 -1.34 5.40 3.01
C SER A 42 -0.94 3.93 2.83
N ALA A 43 -1.91 3.02 2.70
CA ALA A 43 -1.63 1.60 2.51
C ALA A 43 -0.83 1.32 1.22
N ALA A 44 -1.23 1.92 0.09
CA ALA A 44 -0.53 1.78 -1.18
C ALA A 44 0.89 2.35 -1.12
N THR A 45 1.06 3.55 -0.54
CA THR A 45 2.36 4.23 -0.43
C THR A 45 3.32 3.48 0.49
N ILE A 46 2.86 3.03 1.66
CA ILE A 46 3.67 2.24 2.60
C ILE A 46 4.12 0.92 1.95
N ALA A 47 3.24 0.27 1.18
CA ALA A 47 3.59 -0.96 0.48
C ALA A 47 4.73 -0.75 -0.53
N VAL A 48 4.64 0.31 -1.34
CA VAL A 48 5.68 0.67 -2.30
C VAL A 48 7.00 0.98 -1.58
N GLN A 49 6.96 1.78 -0.52
CA GLN A 49 8.17 2.16 0.23
C GLN A 49 8.83 0.94 0.85
N LYS A 50 8.08 0.09 1.55
CA LYS A 50 8.63 -1.12 2.17
C LYS A 50 9.21 -2.08 1.13
N LEU A 51 8.54 -2.25 -0.01
CA LEU A 51 9.07 -3.05 -1.10
C LEU A 51 10.37 -2.44 -1.65
N ALA A 52 10.38 -1.15 -1.92
CA ALA A 52 11.53 -0.42 -2.42
C ALA A 52 12.73 -0.55 -1.48
N TYR A 53 12.53 -0.35 -0.17
CA TYR A 53 13.60 -0.52 0.81
C TYR A 53 14.12 -1.95 0.86
N ASP A 54 13.24 -2.96 0.76
CA ASP A 54 13.67 -4.35 0.84
C ASP A 54 14.45 -4.81 -0.40
N ILE A 55 14.09 -4.34 -1.60
CA ILE A 55 14.71 -4.76 -2.86
C ILE A 55 15.84 -3.84 -3.33
N ARG A 56 16.05 -2.67 -2.74
CA ARG A 56 17.05 -1.69 -3.21
C ARG A 56 18.46 -2.25 -3.31
N ASP A 57 18.85 -3.10 -2.37
CA ASP A 57 20.17 -3.73 -2.34
C ASP A 57 20.25 -5.01 -3.20
N ALA A 58 19.20 -5.33 -3.94
CA ALA A 58 19.25 -6.46 -4.85
C ALA A 58 20.19 -6.20 -6.03
N ARG A 59 20.54 -7.30 -6.71
CA ARG A 59 21.32 -7.28 -7.94
C ARG A 59 20.43 -7.45 -9.17
N LYS A 60 19.44 -8.34 -9.09
CA LYS A 60 18.56 -8.68 -10.21
C LYS A 60 17.12 -8.82 -9.76
N ALA A 61 16.20 -8.32 -10.57
CA ALA A 61 14.77 -8.54 -10.46
C ALA A 61 14.23 -9.19 -11.74
N THR A 62 13.36 -10.17 -11.58
CA THR A 62 12.59 -10.77 -12.68
C THR A 62 11.16 -10.90 -12.23
N ALA A 63 10.21 -10.59 -13.10
CA ALA A 63 8.79 -10.75 -12.79
C ALA A 63 8.14 -11.80 -13.69
N ALA A 64 7.33 -12.66 -13.08
CA ALA A 64 6.47 -13.63 -13.77
C ALA A 64 5.18 -13.80 -12.97
N ASN A 65 4.03 -13.91 -13.67
CA ASN A 65 2.73 -14.12 -13.04
C ASN A 65 2.41 -13.12 -11.90
N ASN A 66 2.79 -11.85 -12.09
CA ASN A 66 2.62 -10.78 -11.09
C ASN A 66 3.36 -11.02 -9.76
N GLN A 67 4.38 -11.87 -9.78
CA GLN A 67 5.32 -12.10 -8.69
C GLN A 67 6.68 -11.57 -9.11
N LEU A 68 7.32 -10.85 -8.21
CA LEU A 68 8.67 -10.33 -8.38
C LEU A 68 9.65 -11.26 -7.67
N THR A 69 10.50 -11.94 -8.42
CA THR A 69 11.62 -12.70 -7.88
C THR A 69 12.87 -11.83 -7.92
N VAL A 70 13.55 -11.73 -6.79
CA VAL A 70 14.68 -10.83 -6.58
C VAL A 70 15.86 -11.62 -6.06
N THR A 71 17.02 -11.42 -6.68
CA THR A 71 18.29 -12.01 -6.30
C THR A 71 19.17 -10.94 -5.66
N PHE A 72 19.69 -11.24 -4.47
CA PHE A 72 20.61 -10.38 -3.74
C PHE A 72 22.06 -10.86 -3.97
N PRO A 73 23.04 -9.95 -3.89
CA PRO A 73 24.44 -10.37 -3.80
C PRO A 73 24.68 -11.12 -2.49
N LEU A 74 25.62 -12.08 -2.53
CA LEU A 74 26.00 -12.85 -1.35
C LEU A 74 26.65 -11.93 -0.33
N LYS A 75 26.29 -12.07 0.95
CA LYS A 75 26.99 -11.40 2.06
C LYS A 75 28.13 -12.28 2.54
N VAL A 76 29.34 -11.74 2.55
CA VAL A 76 30.54 -12.44 3.01
C VAL A 76 31.13 -11.65 4.17
N THR A 77 31.55 -12.36 5.22
CA THR A 77 32.24 -11.74 6.35
C THR A 77 33.74 -11.82 6.11
N ASP A 78 34.42 -10.68 6.14
CA ASP A 78 35.88 -10.62 6.07
C ASP A 78 36.47 -11.24 7.35
N SER A 79 37.35 -12.22 7.17
CA SER A 79 38.01 -12.94 8.26
C SER A 79 38.98 -12.09 9.09
N ILE A 80 39.41 -10.92 8.59
CA ILE A 80 40.38 -10.06 9.25
C ILE A 80 39.67 -8.95 10.05
N THR A 81 38.70 -8.28 9.43
CA THR A 81 38.00 -7.13 10.02
C THR A 81 36.69 -7.52 10.70
N ASN A 82 36.19 -8.74 10.49
CA ASN A 82 34.85 -9.20 10.88
C ASN A 82 33.71 -8.34 10.30
N GLU A 83 33.98 -7.55 9.27
CA GLU A 83 32.98 -6.75 8.59
C GLU A 83 32.21 -7.59 7.57
N THR A 84 30.90 -7.38 7.47
CA THR A 84 30.05 -8.05 6.47
C THR A 84 29.90 -7.16 5.25
N VAL A 85 30.41 -7.61 4.11
CA VAL A 85 30.36 -6.88 2.84
C VAL A 85 29.60 -7.72 1.80
N TYR A 86 28.98 -7.06 0.83
CA TYR A 86 28.41 -7.76 -0.33
C TYR A 86 29.53 -8.18 -1.28
N ASP A 87 29.53 -9.45 -1.66
CA ASP A 87 30.37 -9.95 -2.75
C ASP A 87 29.82 -9.42 -4.09
N PRO A 88 30.62 -8.67 -4.87
CA PRO A 88 30.18 -8.11 -6.13
C PRO A 88 29.97 -9.16 -7.23
N VAL A 89 30.55 -10.35 -7.09
CA VAL A 89 30.53 -11.40 -8.11
C VAL A 89 29.53 -12.50 -7.76
N ALA A 90 29.46 -12.90 -6.50
CA ALA A 90 28.61 -14.00 -6.06
C ALA A 90 27.15 -13.59 -5.79
N ASN A 91 26.22 -14.44 -6.21
CA ASN A 91 24.80 -14.29 -5.88
C ASN A 91 24.47 -15.08 -4.62
N ASP A 92 23.58 -14.54 -3.79
CA ASP A 92 22.93 -15.31 -2.75
C ASP A 92 22.12 -16.43 -3.42
N PRO A 93 22.35 -17.72 -3.05
CA PRO A 93 21.55 -18.83 -3.58
C PRO A 93 20.06 -18.71 -3.19
N VAL A 94 19.75 -17.93 -2.16
CA VAL A 94 18.38 -17.72 -1.68
C VAL A 94 17.73 -16.53 -2.39
N THR A 95 16.90 -16.83 -3.38
CA THR A 95 16.04 -15.81 -4.00
C THR A 95 14.88 -15.41 -3.09
N ARG A 96 14.45 -14.16 -3.17
CA ARG A 96 13.26 -13.67 -2.48
C ARG A 96 12.14 -13.42 -3.47
N THR A 97 10.95 -13.92 -3.19
CA THR A 97 9.78 -13.72 -4.06
C THR A 97 8.77 -12.81 -3.38
N TYR A 98 8.27 -11.81 -4.10
CA TYR A 98 7.33 -10.81 -3.61
C TYR A 98 6.06 -10.86 -4.44
N TYR A 99 4.91 -10.87 -3.78
CA TYR A 99 3.61 -10.81 -4.43
C TYR A 99 2.54 -10.32 -3.46
N VAL A 100 1.39 -9.93 -3.98
CA VAL A 100 0.21 -9.64 -3.16
C VAL A 100 -0.63 -10.92 -3.07
N ASN A 101 -0.82 -11.43 -1.87
CA ASN A 101 -1.60 -12.65 -1.67
C ASN A 101 -3.11 -12.36 -1.79
N ALA A 102 -3.93 -13.42 -1.86
CA ALA A 102 -5.39 -13.30 -1.99
C ALA A 102 -6.04 -12.51 -0.85
N SER A 103 -5.42 -12.45 0.33
CA SER A 103 -5.89 -11.66 1.47
C SER A 103 -5.54 -10.17 1.40
N GLY A 104 -4.92 -9.70 0.30
CA GLY A 104 -4.53 -8.30 0.14
C GLY A 104 -3.28 -7.90 0.93
N ASN A 105 -2.38 -8.85 1.21
CA ASN A 105 -1.11 -8.57 1.87
C ASN A 105 0.03 -8.65 0.86
N LEU A 106 0.89 -7.63 0.83
CA LEU A 106 2.19 -7.73 0.17
C LEU A 106 3.09 -8.61 1.03
N VAL A 107 3.51 -9.74 0.48
CA VAL A 107 4.33 -10.72 1.17
C VAL A 107 5.69 -10.87 0.50
N ARG A 108 6.66 -11.29 1.31
CA ARG A 108 7.98 -11.75 0.89
C ARG A 108 8.13 -13.20 1.30
N VAL A 109 8.53 -14.05 0.35
CA VAL A 109 8.83 -15.46 0.58
C VAL A 109 10.32 -15.69 0.43
N VAL A 110 10.94 -16.28 1.46
CA VAL A 110 12.36 -16.63 1.51
C VAL A 110 12.44 -18.07 2.01
N ASN A 111 12.95 -19.00 1.20
CA ASN A 111 13.03 -20.43 1.54
C ASN A 111 11.71 -21.01 2.10
N GLY A 112 10.57 -20.65 1.49
CA GLY A 112 9.24 -21.09 1.93
C GLY A 112 8.66 -20.34 3.15
N VAL A 113 9.45 -19.51 3.83
CA VAL A 113 8.98 -18.67 4.94
C VAL A 113 8.35 -17.40 4.40
N THR A 114 7.09 -17.16 4.74
CA THR A 114 6.33 -15.99 4.30
C THR A 114 6.35 -14.89 5.37
N THR A 115 6.78 -13.68 5.00
CA THR A 115 6.76 -12.47 5.83
C THR A 115 5.83 -11.43 5.21
N VAL A 116 4.95 -10.82 6.01
CA VAL A 116 4.07 -9.74 5.54
C VAL A 116 4.81 -8.40 5.61
N LEU A 117 4.92 -7.70 4.48
CA LEU A 117 5.51 -6.37 4.40
C LEU A 117 4.46 -5.27 4.59
N ALA A 118 3.33 -5.39 3.88
CA ALA A 118 2.23 -4.44 3.92
C ALA A 118 0.88 -5.14 3.78
N LYS A 119 -0.20 -4.44 4.17
CA LYS A 119 -1.57 -4.97 4.24
C LYS A 119 -2.55 -4.00 3.55
N ASN A 120 -3.76 -4.49 3.30
CA ASN A 120 -4.89 -3.73 2.72
C ASN A 120 -4.65 -3.30 1.27
N LEU A 121 -4.06 -4.19 0.47
CA LEU A 121 -3.88 -4.00 -0.96
C LEU A 121 -4.92 -4.79 -1.75
N SER A 122 -5.13 -4.38 -2.99
CA SER A 122 -5.96 -5.10 -3.95
C SER A 122 -5.20 -6.31 -4.50
N PRO A 123 -5.66 -7.55 -4.27
CA PRO A 123 -4.96 -8.75 -4.72
C PRO A 123 -4.92 -8.90 -6.24
N THR A 124 -5.83 -8.25 -6.96
CA THR A 124 -5.99 -8.38 -8.41
C THR A 124 -5.49 -7.18 -9.20
N GLN A 125 -5.35 -6.01 -8.56
CA GLN A 125 -5.01 -4.76 -9.26
C GLN A 125 -3.57 -4.28 -9.02
N CYS A 126 -2.87 -4.84 -8.02
CA CYS A 126 -1.44 -4.58 -7.87
C CYS A 126 -0.67 -5.20 -9.03
N ILE A 127 0.34 -4.50 -9.53
CA ILE A 127 1.18 -4.97 -10.63
C ILE A 127 2.64 -4.91 -10.17
N LEU A 128 3.34 -6.03 -10.25
CA LEU A 128 4.78 -6.12 -10.02
C LEU A 128 5.46 -6.56 -11.30
N THR A 129 6.33 -5.70 -11.81
CA THR A 129 7.15 -5.97 -12.98
C THR A 129 8.61 -5.75 -12.64
N GLY A 130 9.49 -6.50 -13.28
CA GLY A 130 10.91 -6.44 -12.99
C GLY A 130 11.70 -7.07 -14.12
N SER A 131 12.73 -6.35 -14.56
CA SER A 131 13.67 -6.82 -15.56
C SER A 131 15.05 -6.30 -15.20
N ASN A 132 15.95 -7.24 -14.88
CA ASN A 132 17.33 -6.99 -14.58
C ASN A 132 17.51 -5.96 -13.43
N GLY A 133 18.06 -4.80 -13.70
CA GLY A 133 18.36 -3.77 -12.69
C GLY A 133 17.19 -2.87 -12.29
N ILE A 134 15.97 -3.11 -12.81
CA ILE A 134 14.82 -2.24 -12.55
C ILE A 134 13.60 -3.08 -12.15
N ALA A 135 12.89 -2.65 -11.12
CA ALA A 135 11.56 -3.12 -10.75
C ALA A 135 10.54 -1.99 -10.83
N ASP A 136 9.53 -2.14 -11.67
CA ASP A 136 8.40 -1.23 -11.79
C ASP A 136 7.22 -1.82 -11.02
N VAL A 137 6.72 -1.07 -10.03
CA VAL A 137 5.70 -1.54 -9.09
C VAL A 137 4.53 -0.59 -9.03
N ILE A 138 3.35 -1.18 -9.00
CA ILE A 138 2.08 -0.50 -8.88
C ILE A 138 1.32 -1.18 -7.74
N MET A 139 1.10 -0.45 -6.65
CA MET A 139 0.31 -0.93 -5.53
C MET A 139 -1.02 -0.21 -5.52
N VAL A 140 -2.10 -0.98 -5.47
CA VAL A 140 -3.47 -0.46 -5.41
C VAL A 140 -4.06 -0.86 -4.07
N SER A 141 -4.73 0.08 -3.41
CA SER A 141 -5.52 -0.17 -2.21
C SER A 141 -6.96 0.25 -2.47
N VAL A 142 -7.90 -0.60 -2.05
CA VAL A 142 -9.34 -0.32 -2.14
C VAL A 142 -9.89 -0.32 -0.71
N ARG A 143 -10.55 0.78 -0.35
CA ARG A 143 -11.26 0.92 0.92
C ARG A 143 -12.73 1.16 0.64
N GLN A 144 -13.58 0.33 1.24
CA GLN A 144 -15.02 0.54 1.19
C GLN A 144 -15.46 1.40 2.37
N VAL A 145 -16.17 2.47 2.06
CA VAL A 145 -16.79 3.38 3.03
C VAL A 145 -18.28 3.43 2.74
N GLY A 146 -19.07 2.74 3.55
CA GLY A 146 -20.49 2.53 3.30
C GLY A 146 -20.72 1.85 1.95
N MET A 147 -21.39 2.53 1.02
CA MET A 147 -21.66 2.03 -0.34
C MET A 147 -20.63 2.46 -1.39
N LYS A 148 -19.65 3.30 -1.03
CA LYS A 148 -18.63 3.79 -1.97
C LYS A 148 -17.31 3.07 -1.77
N SER A 149 -16.62 2.80 -2.87
CA SER A 149 -15.24 2.30 -2.87
C SER A 149 -14.27 3.43 -3.21
N CYS A 150 -13.37 3.73 -2.28
CA CYS A 150 -12.21 4.59 -2.46
C CYS A 150 -11.05 3.74 -2.99
N THR A 151 -10.57 4.04 -4.20
CA THR A 151 -9.43 3.31 -4.80
C THR A 151 -8.27 4.26 -4.96
N GLN A 152 -7.12 3.88 -4.40
CA GLN A 152 -5.89 4.66 -4.47
C GLN A 152 -4.76 3.80 -5.03
N GLN A 153 -3.84 4.45 -5.74
CA GLN A 153 -2.74 3.78 -6.43
C GLN A 153 -1.42 4.52 -6.17
N ALA A 154 -0.40 3.78 -5.78
CA ALA A 154 0.98 4.26 -5.70
C ALA A 154 1.82 3.54 -6.76
N LYS A 155 2.60 4.31 -7.52
CA LYS A 155 3.51 3.80 -8.56
C LYS A 155 4.93 4.15 -8.20
N ALA A 156 5.86 3.22 -8.40
CA ALA A 156 7.28 3.51 -8.29
C ALA A 156 8.10 2.69 -9.28
N ARG A 157 9.21 3.29 -9.69
CA ARG A 157 10.31 2.62 -10.38
C ARG A 157 11.48 2.52 -9.42
N ILE A 158 11.94 1.30 -9.15
CA ILE A 158 12.99 1.00 -8.20
C ILE A 158 14.20 0.52 -8.98
N SER A 159 15.27 1.31 -8.96
CA SER A 159 16.57 0.91 -9.50
C SER A 159 17.33 0.10 -8.44
N LEU A 160 17.87 -1.04 -8.85
CA LEU A 160 18.67 -1.91 -7.99
C LEU A 160 20.08 -1.37 -7.86
N ARG A 161 20.60 -1.29 -6.63
CA ARG A 161 21.92 -0.70 -6.33
C ARG A 161 23.07 -1.57 -6.83
N ASN A 162 22.92 -2.89 -6.76
CA ASN A 162 24.00 -3.83 -7.02
C ASN A 162 23.89 -4.47 -8.42
N PHE A 163 23.12 -3.87 -9.33
CA PHE A 163 23.05 -4.32 -10.72
C PHE A 163 24.38 -4.02 -11.42
N GLN A 164 24.96 -5.04 -12.06
CA GLN A 164 26.17 -4.98 -12.87
C GLN A 164 25.91 -5.67 -14.20
#